data_AF-A0A2K6Q224-F1
#
_entry.id   AF-A0A2K6Q224-F1
#
_cell.length_a   1.000
_cell.length_b   1.000
_cell.length_c   1.000
_cell.angle_alpha   90.00
_cell.angle_beta   90.00
_cell.angle_gamma   90.00
#
_symmetry.space_group_name_H-M   'P 1'
#
loop_
_entity.id
_entity.type
_entity.pdbx_description
1 polymer ?
#
loop_
_entity_poly.entity_id
_entity_poly.type
_entity_poly.pdbx_seq_one_letter_code
_entity_poly.pdbx_strand_id
1 'polypeptide(L)'
;MSFSNYKSSPLAALPETLDPAEYDTSPETRRAQAERLAIRARLKREYLLQYNDPNRRGLIENPALLRWTYARTTNVYPNFRPTPKNSLMGSYLFIVSIKQRAFVFG
;
A
#
# COMPACT_ATOMS: atom_id res chain seq x y z
N MET A 1 40.25 -0.74 -2.20
CA MET A 1 39.19 -1.34 -3.03
C MET A 1 37.86 -0.74 -2.59
N SER A 2 37.07 -0.15 -3.50
CA SER A 2 35.77 0.44 -3.17
C SER A 2 34.67 -0.55 -3.53
N PHE A 3 33.70 -0.77 -2.65
CA PHE A 3 32.54 -1.61 -2.91
C PHE A 3 31.62 -0.96 -3.97
N SER A 4 30.86 -1.76 -4.72
CA SER A 4 29.88 -1.25 -5.68
C SER A 4 28.66 -0.67 -4.97
N ASN A 5 28.18 0.50 -5.41
CA ASN A 5 26.99 1.13 -4.86
C ASN A 5 25.71 0.35 -5.24
N TYR A 6 24.81 0.15 -4.28
CA TYR A 6 23.51 -0.48 -4.51
C TYR A 6 22.59 0.44 -5.32
N LYS A 7 21.89 -0.11 -6.32
CA LYS A 7 20.90 0.60 -7.13
C LYS A 7 19.52 0.01 -6.87
N SER A 8 18.64 0.81 -6.27
CA SER A 8 17.24 0.42 -6.05
C SER A 8 16.44 0.37 -7.35
N SER A 9 15.44 -0.50 -7.38
CA SER A 9 14.48 -0.67 -8.49
C SER A 9 13.06 -0.80 -7.92
N PRO A 10 11.99 -0.53 -8.68
CA PRO A 10 10.62 -0.65 -8.17
C PRO A 10 10.27 -2.01 -7.55
N LEU A 11 10.95 -3.08 -7.99
CA LEU A 11 10.79 -4.45 -7.45
C LEU A 11 11.90 -4.86 -6.46
N ALA A 12 12.92 -4.02 -6.27
CA ALA A 12 14.03 -4.26 -5.37
C ALA A 12 14.32 -2.99 -4.57
N ALA A 13 13.68 -2.88 -3.41
CA ALA A 13 13.82 -1.73 -2.52
C ALA A 13 15.22 -1.63 -1.93
N LEU A 14 15.63 -0.40 -1.58
CA LEU A 14 16.86 -0.14 -0.86
C LEU A 14 16.81 -0.81 0.52
N PRO A 15 17.85 -1.56 0.94
CA PRO A 15 17.96 -2.04 2.31
C PRO A 15 17.96 -0.89 3.31
N GLU A 16 17.27 -1.07 4.44
CA GLU A 16 17.12 -0.05 5.49
C GLU A 16 18.48 0.45 6.02
N THR A 17 19.48 -0.43 6.13
CA THR A 17 20.84 -0.06 6.58
C THR A 17 21.63 0.80 5.60
N LEU A 18 21.23 0.81 4.33
CA LEU A 18 21.82 1.64 3.27
C LEU A 18 21.06 2.95 3.05
N ASP A 19 19.88 3.11 3.66
CA ASP A 19 19.13 4.35 3.60
C ASP A 19 19.82 5.41 4.49
N PRO A 20 20.33 6.52 3.94
CA PRO A 20 20.93 7.57 4.76
C PRO A 20 19.93 8.18 5.75
N ALA A 21 18.63 8.12 5.48
CA ALA A 21 17.60 8.63 6.38
C ALA A 21 17.47 7.82 7.68
N GLU A 22 17.90 6.55 7.70
CA GLU A 22 17.85 5.69 8.89
C GLU A 22 18.72 6.25 10.03
N TYR A 23 19.84 6.88 9.68
CA TYR A 23 20.76 7.49 10.64
C TYR A 23 20.43 8.95 10.96
N ASP A 24 19.30 9.49 10.47
CA ASP A 24 18.89 10.85 10.80
C ASP A 24 18.45 10.95 12.27
N THR A 25 19.20 11.74 13.05
CA THR A 25 18.97 11.95 14.49
C THR A 25 18.25 13.27 14.80
N SER A 26 17.70 13.93 13.77
CA SER A 26 16.94 15.17 13.93
C SER A 26 15.80 15.03 14.96
N PRO A 27 15.46 16.11 15.71
CA PRO A 27 14.40 16.05 16.71
C PRO A 27 13.02 15.81 16.09
N GLU A 28 12.81 16.20 14.83
CA GLU A 28 11.55 16.00 14.12
C GLU A 28 11.31 14.54 13.75
N THR A 29 12.33 13.81 13.26
CA THR A 29 12.20 12.37 12.97
C THR A 29 11.89 11.58 14.23
N ARG A 30 12.53 11.92 15.36
CA ARG A 30 12.24 11.30 16.67
C ARG A 30 10.80 11.52 17.11
N ARG A 31 10.25 12.73 16.94
CA ARG A 31 8.84 13.01 17.24
C ARG A 31 7.92 12.19 16.35
N ALA A 32 8.15 12.18 15.03
CA ALA A 32 7.35 11.40 14.10
C ALA A 32 7.42 9.88 14.40
N GLN A 33 8.58 9.36 14.77
CA GLN A 33 8.76 7.97 15.21
C GLN A 33 7.98 7.67 16.49
N ALA A 34 8.06 8.55 17.49
CA ALA A 34 7.32 8.41 18.74
C ALA A 34 5.79 8.44 18.52
N GLU A 35 5.30 9.32 17.66
CA GLU A 35 3.88 9.40 17.29
C GLU A 35 3.42 8.12 16.57
N ARG A 36 4.20 7.63 15.58
CA ARG A 36 3.92 6.36 14.89
C ARG A 36 3.91 5.19 15.87
N LEU A 37 4.85 5.15 16.82
CA LEU A 37 4.92 4.12 17.86
C LEU A 37 3.70 4.20 18.78
N ALA A 38 3.31 5.40 19.22
CA ALA A 38 2.13 5.60 20.06
C ALA A 38 0.85 5.10 19.38
N ILE A 39 0.67 5.40 18.08
CA ILE A 39 -0.45 4.88 17.29
C ILE A 39 -0.40 3.36 17.21
N ARG A 40 0.77 2.79 16.90
CA ARG A 40 0.96 1.32 16.82
C ARG A 40 0.65 0.64 18.15
N ALA A 41 1.12 1.20 19.26
CA ALA A 41 0.89 0.68 20.60
C ALA A 41 -0.60 0.73 20.98
N ARG A 42 -1.28 1.83 20.66
CA ARG A 42 -2.73 1.97 20.89
C ARG A 42 -3.52 0.92 20.13
N LEU A 43 -3.28 0.79 18.82
CA LEU A 43 -3.97 -0.19 17.98
C LEU A 43 -3.69 -1.64 18.42
N LYS A 44 -2.44 -1.95 18.80
CA LYS A 44 -2.08 -3.27 19.34
C LYS A 44 -2.83 -3.58 20.64
N ARG A 45 -2.92 -2.61 21.55
CA ARG A 45 -3.66 -2.75 22.81
C ARG A 45 -5.14 -3.03 22.56
N GLU A 46 -5.78 -2.25 21.69
CA GLU A 46 -7.20 -2.43 21.32
C GLU A 46 -7.46 -3.84 20.77
N TYR A 47 -6.58 -4.32 19.87
CA TYR A 47 -6.67 -5.68 19.33
C TYR A 47 -6.49 -6.75 20.41
N LEU A 48 -5.50 -6.60 21.29
CA LEU A 48 -5.22 -7.59 22.34
C LEU A 48 -6.33 -7.68 23.38
N LEU A 49 -6.96 -6.56 23.76
CA LEU A 49 -8.12 -6.57 24.66
C LEU A 49 -9.28 -7.38 24.07
N GLN A 50 -9.50 -7.21 22.77
CA GLN A 50 -10.51 -7.90 22.00
C GLN A 50 -10.20 -9.39 21.74
N TYR A 51 -8.92 -9.74 21.64
CA TYR A 51 -8.46 -11.10 21.38
C TYR A 51 -8.43 -11.94 22.65
N ASN A 52 -8.07 -11.35 23.79
CA ASN A 52 -7.94 -12.04 25.06
C ASN A 52 -9.26 -12.17 25.84
N ASP A 53 -10.40 -11.71 25.29
CA ASP A 53 -11.71 -11.82 25.95
C ASP A 53 -12.22 -13.27 25.90
N PRO A 54 -12.36 -13.96 27.05
CA PRO A 54 -12.79 -15.36 27.10
C PRO A 54 -14.25 -15.56 26.67
N ASN A 55 -15.07 -14.52 26.71
CA ASN A 55 -16.49 -14.60 26.33
C ASN A 55 -16.72 -14.40 24.83
N ARG A 56 -15.68 -13.96 24.10
CA ARG A 56 -15.81 -13.69 22.67
C ARG A 56 -15.91 -14.99 21.88
N ARG A 57 -16.95 -15.11 21.07
CA ARG A 57 -17.16 -16.21 20.12
C ARG A 57 -17.38 -15.63 18.72
N GLY A 58 -16.31 -15.36 17.98
CA GLY A 58 -16.41 -14.83 16.62
C GLY A 58 -15.13 -14.17 16.09
N LEU A 59 -15.17 -13.76 14.82
CA LEU A 59 -14.06 -13.09 14.14
C LEU A 59 -13.81 -11.67 14.70
N ILE A 60 -12.54 -11.24 14.68
CA ILE A 60 -12.15 -9.86 14.97
C ILE A 60 -12.24 -9.04 13.69
N GLU A 61 -13.22 -8.15 13.62
CA GLU A 61 -13.35 -7.23 12.50
C GLU A 61 -12.19 -6.23 12.51
N ASN A 62 -11.44 -6.21 11.41
CA ASN A 62 -10.36 -5.25 11.22
C ASN A 62 -10.87 -4.07 10.37
N PRO A 63 -11.07 -2.87 10.96
CA PRO A 63 -11.57 -1.72 10.22
C PRO A 63 -10.63 -1.28 9.10
N ALA A 64 -9.31 -1.53 9.21
CA ALA A 64 -8.36 -1.22 8.14
C ALA A 64 -8.60 -2.12 6.92
N LEU A 65 -8.91 -3.40 7.15
CA LEU A 65 -9.22 -4.34 6.07
C LEU A 65 -10.54 -3.96 5.38
N LEU A 66 -11.58 -3.63 6.15
CA LEU A 66 -12.87 -3.20 5.60
C LEU A 66 -12.75 -1.90 4.79
N ARG A 67 -11.95 -0.94 5.24
CA ARG A 67 -11.69 0.29 4.48
C ARG A 67 -10.88 0.01 3.21
N TRP A 68 -9.93 -0.92 3.27
CA TRP A 68 -9.16 -1.31 2.10
C TRP A 68 -10.03 -2.01 1.04
N THR A 69 -10.90 -2.93 1.45
CA THR A 69 -11.83 -3.59 0.52
C THR A 69 -12.79 -2.56 -0.09
N TYR A 70 -13.39 -1.69 0.73
CA TYR A 70 -14.25 -0.60 0.25
C TYR A 70 -13.54 0.31 -0.76
N ALA A 71 -12.29 0.68 -0.49
CA ALA A 71 -11.49 1.51 -1.39
C ALA A 71 -11.26 0.84 -2.74
N ARG A 72 -11.11 -0.49 -2.78
CA ARG A 72 -10.86 -1.27 -4.00
C ARG A 72 -12.13 -1.63 -4.78
N THR A 73 -13.28 -1.74 -4.12
CA THR A 73 -14.52 -2.20 -4.76
C THR A 73 -15.49 -1.06 -5.01
N THR A 74 -15.90 -0.36 -3.95
CA THR A 74 -17.01 0.60 -3.98
C THR A 74 -16.54 2.00 -4.31
N ASN A 75 -15.32 2.37 -3.90
CA ASN A 75 -14.83 3.74 -4.01
C ASN A 75 -14.13 4.08 -5.36
N VAL A 76 -14.12 3.15 -6.31
CA VAL A 76 -13.39 3.31 -7.58
C VAL A 76 -14.13 4.28 -8.53
N TYR A 77 -15.39 3.99 -8.85
CA TYR A 77 -16.17 4.81 -9.78
C TYR A 77 -16.55 6.20 -9.25
N PRO A 78 -16.93 6.36 -7.96
CA PRO A 78 -17.26 7.69 -7.42
C PRO A 78 -16.12 8.71 -7.55
N ASN A 79 -14.86 8.26 -7.51
CA ASN A 79 -13.68 9.13 -7.67
C ASN A 79 -13.09 9.12 -9.07
N PHE A 80 -13.68 8.38 -10.01
CA PHE A 80 -13.20 8.32 -11.37
C PHE A 80 -13.54 9.63 -12.10
N ARG A 81 -12.51 10.24 -12.70
CA ARG A 81 -12.67 11.42 -13.56
C ARG A 81 -12.28 11.05 -14.99
N PRO A 82 -13.14 11.31 -16.00
CA PRO A 82 -12.80 11.09 -17.40
C PRO A 82 -11.79 12.15 -17.85
N THR A 83 -10.50 11.87 -17.64
CA THR A 83 -9.39 12.69 -18.14
C THR A 83 -8.81 12.09 -19.43
N PRO A 84 -8.15 12.87 -20.29
CA PRO A 84 -7.52 12.34 -21.50
C PRO A 84 -6.56 11.17 -21.22
N LYS A 85 -5.75 11.25 -20.15
CA LYS A 85 -4.85 10.18 -19.71
C LYS A 85 -5.61 8.88 -19.40
N ASN A 86 -6.70 8.98 -18.64
CA ASN A 86 -7.50 7.81 -18.24
C ASN A 86 -8.23 7.19 -19.43
N SER A 87 -8.78 8.03 -20.32
CA SER A 87 -9.48 7.60 -21.53
C SER A 87 -8.54 6.87 -22.50
N LEU A 88 -7.37 7.46 -22.78
CA LEU A 88 -6.37 6.86 -23.67
C LEU A 88 -5.84 5.53 -23.13
N MET A 89 -5.59 5.43 -21.82
CA MET A 89 -5.10 4.18 -21.23
C MET A 89 -6.16 3.09 -21.26
N GLY A 90 -7.42 3.43 -20.98
CA GLY A 90 -8.54 2.50 -21.09
C GLY A 90 -8.75 2.01 -22.52
N SER A 91 -8.77 2.93 -23.50
CA SER A 91 -8.96 2.59 -24.90
C SER A 91 -7.82 1.74 -25.45
N TYR A 92 -6.57 2.09 -25.11
CA TYR A 92 -5.39 1.32 -25.54
C TYR A 92 -5.45 -0.12 -25.03
N LEU A 93 -5.63 -0.31 -23.71
CA LEU A 93 -5.65 -1.65 -23.13
C LEU A 93 -6.83 -2.48 -23.64
N PHE A 94 -7.99 -1.88 -23.85
CA PHE A 94 -9.18 -2.59 -24.33
C PHE A 94 -9.12 -2.91 -25.83
N ILE A 95 -8.95 -1.88 -26.66
CA ILE A 95 -9.05 -2.01 -28.13
C ILE A 95 -7.86 -2.79 -28.69
N VAL A 96 -6.64 -2.52 -28.22
CA VAL A 96 -5.44 -3.21 -28.71
C VAL A 96 -5.52 -4.70 -28.40
N SER A 97 -5.94 -5.07 -27.18
CA SER A 97 -6.11 -6.47 -26.79
C SER A 97 -7.12 -7.22 -27.66
N ILE A 98 -8.25 -6.57 -28.00
CA ILE A 98 -9.27 -7.16 -28.88
C ILE A 98 -8.73 -7.34 -30.30
N LYS A 99 -8.08 -6.30 -30.85
CA LYS A 99 -7.52 -6.36 -32.22
C LYS A 99 -6.42 -7.39 -32.34
N GLN A 100 -5.53 -7.47 -31.35
CA GLN A 100 -4.45 -8.47 -31.32
C GLN A 100 -5.01 -9.89 -31.30
N ARG A 101 -6.03 -10.14 -30.47
CA ARG A 101 -6.67 -11.46 -30.41
C ARG A 101 -7.34 -11.82 -31.73
N ALA A 102 -8.04 -10.88 -32.38
CA ALA A 102 -8.68 -11.12 -33.66
C ALA A 102 -7.67 -11.45 -34.77
N PHE A 103 -6.52 -10.76 -34.80
CA PHE A 103 -5.45 -11.03 -35.78
C PHE A 103 -4.78 -12.39 -35.59
N VAL A 104 -4.65 -12.88 -34.36
CA VAL A 104 -3.98 -14.15 -34.07
C VAL A 104 -4.87 -15.37 -34.37
N PHE A 105 -6.20 -15.24 -34.21
CA PHE A 105 -7.13 -16.37 -34.28
C PHE A 105 -8.17 -16.29 -35.41
N GLY A 106 -8.16 -15.23 -36.21
CA GLY A 106 -9.00 -15.07 -37.40
C GLY A 106 -8.18 -15.28 -38.66
#